data_AF-A0A396I2H4-F1
#
_entry.id   AF-A0A396I2H4-F1
#
_cell.length_a   1.000
_cell.length_b   1.000
_cell.length_c   1.000
_cell.angle_alpha   90.00
_cell.angle_beta   90.00
_cell.angle_gamma   90.00
#
_symmetry.space_group_name_H-M   'P 1'
#
loop_
_entity.id
_entity.type
_entity.pdbx_description
1 polymer ?
#
loop_
_entity_poly.entity_id
_entity_poly.type
_entity_poly.pdbx_seq_one_letter_code
_entity_poly.pdbx_strand_id
1 'polypeptide(L)'
;MIHYKETNSFTIISVQIVKNMVKTPKLVYVLILFLSICFSITISNSSFGRIVYWNCKTDKDCKQHRGFNFRCRSGNCIPIRR
;
A
#
# COMPACT_ATOMS: atom_id res chain seq x y z
N MET A 1 37.14 -1.73 -18.73
CA MET A 1 36.43 -1.73 -20.03
C MET A 1 35.03 -2.38 -19.99
N ILE A 2 34.75 -3.28 -19.05
CA ILE A 2 33.43 -3.94 -18.90
C ILE A 2 32.34 -2.97 -18.44
N HIS A 3 32.62 -2.11 -17.45
CA HIS A 3 31.67 -1.09 -16.97
C HIS A 3 31.21 -0.10 -18.05
N TYR A 4 32.09 0.28 -18.99
CA TYR A 4 31.73 1.18 -20.10
C TYR A 4 30.77 0.53 -21.10
N LYS A 5 30.91 -0.78 -21.32
CA LYS A 5 30.02 -1.55 -22.18
C LYS A 5 28.65 -1.73 -21.52
N GLU A 6 28.64 -1.93 -20.20
CA GLU A 6 27.43 -2.08 -19.39
C GLU A 6 26.65 -0.76 -19.29
N THR A 7 27.32 0.37 -19.04
CA THR A 7 26.67 1.69 -19.03
C THR A 7 26.09 2.06 -20.38
N ASN A 8 26.79 1.79 -21.50
CA ASN A 8 26.26 2.01 -22.84
C ASN A 8 25.09 1.07 -23.17
N SER A 9 25.12 -0.18 -22.71
CA SER A 9 24.00 -1.11 -22.90
C SER A 9 22.77 -0.64 -22.11
N PHE A 10 22.97 -0.16 -20.88
CA PHE A 10 21.90 0.38 -20.04
C PHE A 10 21.27 1.67 -20.60
N THR A 11 22.07 2.60 -21.12
CA THR A 11 21.55 3.81 -21.80
C THR A 11 20.81 3.47 -23.08
N ILE A 12 21.28 2.51 -23.88
CA ILE A 12 20.57 2.09 -25.10
C ILE A 12 19.22 1.44 -24.76
N ILE A 13 19.18 0.56 -23.75
CA ILE A 13 17.95 -0.10 -23.31
C ILE A 13 16.94 0.92 -22.78
N SER A 14 17.37 1.82 -21.90
CA SER A 14 16.48 2.87 -21.36
C SER A 14 15.97 3.83 -22.43
N VAL A 15 16.80 4.25 -23.40
CA VAL A 15 16.37 5.10 -24.52
C VAL A 15 15.40 4.36 -25.46
N GLN A 16 15.60 3.07 -25.72
CA GLN A 16 14.69 2.27 -26.54
C GLN A 16 13.34 2.05 -25.86
N ILE A 17 13.32 1.85 -24.53
CA ILE A 17 12.10 1.76 -23.73
C ILE A 17 11.33 3.08 -23.77
N VAL A 18 12.01 4.22 -23.60
CA VAL A 18 11.41 5.55 -23.68
C VAL A 18 10.85 5.81 -25.09
N LYS A 19 11.59 5.48 -26.15
CA LYS A 19 11.08 5.57 -27.54
C LYS A 19 9.85 4.70 -27.78
N ASN A 20 9.78 3.51 -27.18
CA ASN A 20 8.63 2.63 -27.30
C ASN A 20 7.43 3.13 -26.46
N MET A 21 7.66 3.81 -25.33
CA MET A 21 6.60 4.45 -24.52
C MET A 21 5.85 5.54 -25.29
N VAL A 22 6.54 6.21 -26.23
CA VAL A 22 5.95 7.22 -27.13
C VAL A 22 4.98 6.60 -28.15
N LYS A 23 5.12 5.30 -28.44
CA LYS A 23 4.32 4.60 -29.46
C LYS A 23 2.98 4.11 -28.92
N THR A 24 2.84 3.92 -27.61
CA THR A 24 1.60 3.50 -26.92
C THR A 24 1.34 4.29 -25.63
N PRO A 25 1.23 5.64 -25.70
CA PRO A 25 1.08 6.48 -24.52
C PRO A 25 -0.24 6.20 -23.77
N LYS A 26 -1.29 5.77 -24.49
CA LYS A 26 -2.59 5.40 -23.90
C LYS A 26 -2.48 4.21 -22.94
N LEU A 27 -1.72 3.17 -23.30
CA LEU A 27 -1.58 1.97 -22.47
C LEU A 27 -0.72 2.25 -21.23
N VAL A 28 0.34 3.03 -21.39
CA VAL A 28 1.20 3.44 -20.27
C VAL A 28 0.40 4.26 -19.26
N TYR A 29 -0.42 5.19 -19.73
CA TYR A 29 -1.29 5.99 -18.87
C TYR A 29 -2.31 5.13 -18.09
N VAL A 30 -3.00 4.22 -18.78
CA VAL A 30 -3.96 3.30 -18.14
C VAL A 30 -3.27 2.40 -17.12
N LEU A 31 -2.06 1.90 -17.41
CA LEU A 31 -1.28 1.08 -16.49
C LEU A 31 -0.87 1.84 -15.24
N ILE A 32 -0.36 3.08 -15.39
CA ILE A 32 0.02 3.94 -14.25
C ILE A 32 -1.21 4.23 -13.37
N LEU A 33 -2.35 4.55 -13.98
CA LEU A 33 -3.59 4.81 -13.26
C LEU A 33 -4.05 3.56 -12.49
N PHE A 34 -4.01 2.39 -13.13
CA PHE A 34 -4.36 1.12 -12.49
C PHE A 34 -3.46 0.82 -11.30
N LEU A 35 -2.13 0.95 -11.46
CA LEU A 35 -1.17 0.74 -10.38
C LEU A 35 -1.39 1.71 -9.20
N SER A 36 -1.70 2.98 -9.48
CA SER A 36 -2.01 4.00 -8.46
C SER A 36 -3.25 3.63 -7.63
N ILE A 37 -4.31 3.15 -8.28
CA ILE A 37 -5.54 2.70 -7.61
C ILE A 37 -5.26 1.46 -6.75
N CYS A 38 -4.59 0.44 -7.31
CA CYS A 38 -4.22 -0.77 -6.59
C CYS A 38 -3.34 -0.49 -5.36
N PHE A 39 -2.38 0.43 -5.50
CA PHE A 39 -1.52 0.86 -4.41
C PHE A 39 -2.31 1.58 -3.31
N SER A 40 -3.23 2.47 -3.70
CA SER A 40 -4.11 3.17 -2.77
C SER A 40 -4.99 2.20 -1.97
N ILE A 41 -5.60 1.22 -2.64
CA ILE A 41 -6.40 0.15 -1.99
C ILE A 41 -5.54 -0.66 -1.02
N THR A 42 -4.30 -0.99 -1.40
CA THR A 42 -3.37 -1.75 -0.55
C THR A 42 -2.96 -0.97 0.69
N ILE A 43 -2.68 0.33 0.56
CA ILE A 43 -2.40 1.22 1.70
C ILE A 43 -3.63 1.34 2.61
N SER A 44 -4.82 1.56 2.05
CA SER A 44 -6.04 1.69 2.85
C SER A 44 -6.41 0.40 3.58
N ASN A 45 -6.25 -0.78 2.96
CA ASN A 45 -6.48 -2.06 3.63
C ASN A 45 -5.42 -2.37 4.69
N SER A 46 -4.15 -2.06 4.43
CA SER A 46 -3.07 -2.24 5.42
C SER A 46 -3.14 -1.22 6.57
N SER A 47 -3.77 -0.06 6.39
CA SER A 47 -4.06 0.87 7.47
C SER A 47 -5.29 0.43 8.28
N PHE A 48 -6.32 -0.11 7.62
CA PHE A 48 -7.51 -0.65 8.30
C PHE A 48 -7.16 -1.83 9.22
N GLY A 49 -6.27 -2.72 8.79
CA GLY A 49 -5.76 -3.83 9.61
C GLY A 49 -4.95 -3.36 10.84
N ARG A 50 -4.32 -2.18 10.79
CA ARG A 50 -3.58 -1.59 11.93
C ARG A 50 -4.47 -0.88 12.95
N ILE A 51 -5.67 -0.43 12.56
CA ILE A 51 -6.64 0.14 13.51
C ILE A 51 -7.18 -0.96 14.45
N VAL A 52 -7.14 -2.22 14.03
CA VAL A 52 -7.63 -3.39 14.78
C VAL A 52 -6.51 -4.10 15.56
N TYR A 53 -5.28 -3.60 15.57
CA TYR A 53 -4.22 -4.12 16.44
C TYR A 53 -4.20 -3.39 17.78
N TRP A 54 -5.34 -3.38 18.46
CA TRP A 54 -5.39 -3.04 19.88
C TRP A 54 -5.17 -4.31 20.69
N ASN A 55 -3.90 -4.72 20.79
CA ASN A 55 -3.51 -5.70 21.79
C ASN A 55 -3.90 -5.16 23.16
N CYS A 56 -4.77 -5.87 23.87
CA CYS A 56 -5.28 -5.45 25.17
C CYS A 56 -5.07 -6.58 26.19
N LYS A 57 -4.82 -6.21 27.45
CA LYS A 57 -4.78 -7.17 28.55
C LYS A 57 -5.97 -6.98 29.49
N THR A 58 -6.49 -5.77 29.53
CA THR A 58 -7.63 -5.34 30.33
C THR A 58 -8.55 -4.46 29.51
N ASP A 59 -9.81 -4.37 29.92
CA ASP A 59 -10.82 -3.54 29.24
C ASP A 59 -10.44 -2.04 29.20
N LYS A 60 -9.57 -1.60 30.11
CA LYS A 60 -9.07 -0.22 30.19
C LYS A 60 -8.04 0.13 29.11
N ASP A 61 -7.41 -0.88 28.49
CA ASP A 61 -6.46 -0.67 27.40
C ASP A 61 -7.16 -0.28 26.09
N CYS A 62 -8.46 -0.58 25.98
CA CYS A 62 -9.28 -0.23 24.84
C CYS A 62 -9.74 1.23 24.94
N LYS A 63 -9.18 2.11 24.10
CA LYS A 63 -9.64 3.50 24.02
C LYS A 63 -11.09 3.56 23.54
N GLN A 64 -11.94 4.12 24.38
CA GLN A 64 -13.36 4.33 24.08
C GLN A 64 -13.48 5.49 23.09
N HIS A 65 -13.86 5.19 21.85
CA HIS A 65 -14.03 6.20 20.81
C HIS A 65 -15.52 6.45 20.55
N ARG A 66 -15.94 7.72 20.72
CA ARG A 66 -17.22 8.34 20.32
C ARG A 66 -18.39 7.35 20.18
N GLY A 67 -18.98 6.95 21.31
CA GLY A 67 -20.24 6.19 21.36
C GLY A 67 -20.11 4.67 21.20
N PHE A 68 -18.92 4.15 20.89
CA PHE A 68 -18.66 2.72 20.85
C PHE A 68 -17.91 2.27 22.10
N ASN A 69 -18.52 1.37 22.87
CA ASN A 69 -17.87 0.68 23.97
C ASN A 69 -17.03 -0.45 23.39
N PHE A 70 -15.76 -0.54 23.75
CA PHE A 70 -14.89 -1.65 23.36
C PHE A 70 -14.53 -2.47 24.60
N ARG A 71 -14.45 -3.80 24.44
CA ARG A 71 -14.04 -4.72 25.50
C ARG A 71 -12.84 -5.54 25.04
N CYS A 72 -11.96 -5.88 25.96
CA CYS A 72 -10.86 -6.77 25.66
C CYS A 72 -11.33 -8.23 25.63
N ARG A 73 -11.15 -8.92 24.50
CA ARG A 73 -11.42 -10.36 24.37
C ARG A 73 -10.28 -11.04 23.61
N SER A 74 -9.70 -12.05 24.24
CA SER A 74 -8.59 -12.84 23.68
C SER A 74 -7.45 -11.98 23.16
N GLY A 75 -7.10 -10.93 23.92
CA GLY A 75 -6.02 -10.02 23.55
C GLY A 75 -6.40 -8.91 22.59
N ASN A 76 -7.65 -8.82 22.12
CA ASN A 76 -8.08 -7.81 21.14
C ASN A 76 -9.26 -6.96 21.65
N CYS A 77 -9.25 -5.67 21.33
CA CYS A 77 -10.39 -4.79 21.61
C CYS A 77 -11.52 -5.00 20.60
N ILE A 78 -12.65 -5.54 21.05
CA ILE A 78 -13.85 -5.79 20.26
C ILE A 78 -14.97 -4.80 20.60
N PRO A 79 -15.73 -4.27 19.62
CA PRO A 79 -16.85 -3.38 19.90
C PRO A 79 -18.01 -4.15 20.55
N ILE A 80 -18.51 -3.64 21.67
CA ILE A 80 -19.76 -4.06 22.29
C ILE A 80 -20.88 -3.31 21.56
N ARG A 81 -21.67 -4.04 20.76
CA ARG A 81 -22.96 -3.53 20.28
C ARG A 81 -23.96 -3.67 21.44
N ARG A 82 -24.60 -2.55 21.82
CA ARG A 82 -25.81 -2.58 22.66
C ARG A 82 -26.98 -3.07 21.82
#